data_AF-A0A1I5J5P4-F1
#
_entry.id   AF-A0A1I5J5P4-F1
#
_cell.length_a   1.000
_cell.length_b   1.000
_cell.length_c   1.000
_cell.angle_alpha   90.00
_cell.angle_beta   90.00
_cell.angle_gamma   90.00
#
_symmetry.space_group_name_H-M   'P 1'
#
loop_
_entity.id
_entity.type
_entity.pdbx_description
1 polymer ?
#
loop_
_entity_poly.entity_id
_entity_poly.type
_entity_poly.pdbx_seq_one_letter_code
_entity_poly.pdbx_strand_id
1 'polypeptide(L)'
;MCSLGMKSILKPTGRITRRKYLTLFMFFYFVNILCLMKAWEAYQIEAWPAFFSFSIILIASIVLLLIQAIRRLHDIGMDWKYALYLLIPPPINFIGFVWLAYKEGQDGPNKYGPDPRKTDIV
;
A
#
# COMPACT_ATOMS: atom_id res chain seq x y z
N MET A 1 26.12 5.66 1.87
CA MET A 1 24.84 6.36 2.12
C MET A 1 23.68 5.39 1.87
N CYS A 2 23.43 4.48 2.81
CA CYS A 2 22.38 3.46 2.72
C CYS A 2 21.47 3.62 3.95
N SER A 3 20.55 4.59 3.92
CA SER A 3 19.58 4.82 5.00
C SER A 3 18.25 5.40 4.47
N LEU A 4 17.83 4.98 3.28
CA LEU A 4 16.59 5.46 2.64
C LEU A 4 15.45 4.43 2.58
N GLY A 5 15.65 3.22 3.12
CA GLY A 5 14.67 2.14 3.04
C GLY A 5 13.35 2.44 3.77
N MET A 6 13.40 2.73 5.08
CA MET A 6 12.18 2.89 5.90
C MET A 6 11.55 4.29 5.82
N LYS A 7 12.37 5.35 5.74
CA LYS A 7 11.85 6.74 5.72
C LYS A 7 11.06 7.09 4.46
N SER A 8 11.23 6.33 3.38
CA SER A 8 10.48 6.58 2.13
C SER A 8 9.09 5.94 2.13
N ILE A 9 8.88 4.83 2.85
CA ILE A 9 7.62 4.07 2.78
C ILE A 9 6.48 4.79 3.51
N LEU A 10 6.81 5.59 4.53
CA LEU A 10 5.82 6.33 5.33
C LEU A 10 5.41 7.67 4.73
N LYS A 11 6.09 8.16 3.69
CA LYS A 11 5.77 9.46 3.09
C LYS A 11 4.76 9.28 1.96
N PRO A 12 3.60 9.95 1.98
CA PRO A 12 2.62 9.91 0.88
C PRO A 12 3.06 10.73 -0.35
N THR A 13 4.19 11.41 -0.27
CA THR A 13 4.72 12.23 -1.37
C THR A 13 5.63 11.42 -2.29
N GLY A 14 5.79 11.90 -3.52
CA GLY A 14 6.60 11.25 -4.54
C GLY A 14 5.85 10.16 -5.30
N ARG A 15 6.63 9.41 -6.07
CA ARG A 15 6.15 8.40 -7.03
C ARG A 15 6.73 7.04 -6.68
N ILE A 16 6.13 5.98 -7.24
CA ILE A 16 6.60 4.61 -7.07
C ILE A 16 6.41 3.83 -8.37
N THR A 17 7.41 3.01 -8.71
CA THR A 17 7.32 2.13 -9.89
C THR A 17 6.25 1.05 -9.71
N ARG A 18 5.68 0.60 -10.84
CA ARG A 18 4.72 -0.50 -10.88
C ARG A 18 5.22 -1.76 -10.17
N ARG A 19 6.48 -2.16 -10.41
CA ARG A 19 7.08 -3.37 -9.82
C ARG A 19 7.13 -3.28 -8.30
N LYS A 20 7.66 -2.17 -7.77
CA LYS A 20 7.77 -1.95 -6.33
C LYS A 20 6.40 -1.85 -5.66
N TYR A 21 5.44 -1.19 -6.31
CA TYR A 21 4.05 -1.14 -5.85
C TYR A 21 3.44 -2.55 -5.77
N LEU A 22 3.58 -3.37 -6.82
CA LEU A 22 3.08 -4.74 -6.87
C LEU A 22 3.68 -5.63 -5.77
N THR A 23 5.01 -5.58 -5.58
CA THR A 23 5.68 -6.38 -4.55
C THR A 23 5.18 -6.01 -3.15
N LEU A 24 5.09 -4.71 -2.85
CA LEU A 24 4.58 -4.24 -1.55
C LEU A 24 3.10 -4.57 -1.38
N PHE A 25 2.30 -4.40 -2.43
CA PHE A 25 0.88 -4.76 -2.42
C PHE A 25 0.69 -6.23 -2.07
N MET A 26 1.36 -7.15 -2.78
CA MET A 26 1.27 -8.58 -2.51
C MET A 26 1.70 -8.90 -1.07
N PHE A 27 2.84 -8.39 -0.63
CA PHE A 27 3.34 -8.62 0.74
C PHE A 27 2.34 -8.19 1.80
N PHE A 28 1.87 -6.93 1.76
CA PHE A 28 0.92 -6.43 2.76
C PHE A 28 -0.46 -7.06 2.63
N TYR A 29 -0.89 -7.46 1.44
CA TYR A 29 -2.15 -8.17 1.24
C TYR A 29 -2.14 -9.52 1.95
N PHE A 30 -1.05 -10.30 1.84
CA PHE A 30 -0.89 -11.54 2.61
C PHE A 30 -0.83 -11.30 4.12
N VAL A 31 -0.09 -10.27 4.56
CA VAL A 31 -0.06 -9.88 5.99
C VAL A 31 -1.46 -9.55 6.50
N ASN A 32 -2.28 -8.83 5.73
CA ASN A 32 -3.65 -8.50 6.09
C ASN A 32 -4.54 -9.75 6.23
N ILE A 33 -4.45 -10.69 5.29
CA ILE A 33 -5.19 -11.96 5.37
C ILE A 33 -4.80 -12.72 6.64
N LEU A 34 -3.50 -12.85 6.92
CA LEU A 34 -3.02 -13.52 8.13
C LEU A 34 -3.49 -12.83 9.42
N CYS A 35 -3.44 -11.49 9.46
CA CYS A 35 -3.91 -10.72 10.62
C CYS A 35 -5.42 -10.88 10.82
N LEU A 36 -6.22 -10.91 9.74
CA LEU A 36 -7.66 -11.16 9.82
C LEU A 36 -7.96 -12.56 10.36
N MET A 37 -7.27 -13.60 9.85
CA MET A 37 -7.43 -14.97 10.34
C MET A 37 -7.08 -15.08 11.82
N LYS A 38 -5.98 -14.45 12.24
CA LYS A 38 -5.52 -14.50 13.64
C LYS A 38 -6.37 -13.65 14.59
N ALA A 39 -6.87 -12.51 14.14
CA ALA A 39 -7.84 -11.72 14.89
C ALA A 39 -9.15 -12.51 15.06
N TRP A 40 -9.62 -13.19 14.02
CA TRP A 40 -10.81 -14.04 14.09
C TRP A 40 -10.64 -15.19 15.09
N GLU A 41 -9.53 -15.93 15.00
CA GLU A 41 -9.18 -17.00 15.95
C GLU A 41 -9.15 -16.47 17.39
N ALA A 42 -8.45 -15.35 17.63
CA ALA A 42 -8.33 -14.73 18.94
C ALA A 42 -9.68 -14.26 19.52
N TYR A 43 -10.58 -13.78 18.65
CA TYR A 43 -11.94 -13.40 19.07
C TYR A 43 -12.76 -14.61 19.53
N GLN A 44 -12.68 -15.74 18.81
CA GLN A 44 -13.43 -16.97 19.16
C GLN A 44 -13.01 -17.58 20.50
N ILE A 45 -11.74 -17.45 20.87
CA ILE A 45 -11.19 -17.95 22.15
C ILE A 45 -11.13 -16.88 23.25
N GLU A 46 -11.73 -15.71 23.02
CA GLU A 46 -11.74 -14.57 23.95
C GLU A 46 -10.34 -14.08 24.38
N ALA A 47 -9.32 -14.29 23.53
CA ALA A 47 -7.95 -13.83 23.75
C ALA A 47 -7.80 -12.33 23.37
N TRP A 48 -8.43 -11.45 24.14
CA TRP A 48 -8.50 -10.02 23.90
C TRP A 48 -7.14 -9.34 23.58
N PRO A 49 -6.04 -9.61 24.31
CA PRO A 49 -4.74 -9.00 24.00
C PRO A 49 -4.23 -9.34 22.60
N ALA A 50 -4.41 -10.59 22.17
CA ALA A 50 -4.03 -11.04 20.84
C ALA A 50 -4.93 -10.42 19.76
N PHE A 51 -6.24 -10.38 19.99
CA PHE A 51 -7.20 -9.73 19.10
C PHE A 51 -6.81 -8.27 18.81
N PHE A 52 -6.55 -7.49 19.87
CA PHE A 52 -6.15 -6.09 19.71
C PHE A 52 -4.80 -5.94 19.01
N SER A 53 -3.83 -6.82 19.32
CA SER A 53 -2.51 -6.79 18.69
C SER A 53 -2.58 -7.03 17.18
N PHE A 54 -3.31 -8.06 16.73
CA PHE A 54 -3.49 -8.32 15.30
C PHE A 54 -4.33 -7.24 14.61
N SER A 55 -5.32 -6.67 15.30
CA SER A 55 -6.12 -5.56 14.78
C SER A 55 -5.30 -4.28 14.56
N ILE A 56 -4.38 -3.96 15.48
CA ILE A 56 -3.47 -2.80 15.34
C ILE A 56 -2.52 -3.03 14.15
N ILE A 57 -1.95 -4.22 14.03
CA ILE A 57 -1.06 -4.57 12.91
C ILE A 57 -1.83 -4.45 11.58
N LEU A 58 -3.05 -4.97 11.51
CA LEU A 58 -3.92 -4.87 10.34
C LEU A 58 -4.20 -3.42 9.93
N ILE A 59 -4.51 -2.54 10.89
CA ILE A 59 -4.75 -1.12 10.59
C ILE A 59 -3.46 -0.47 10.08
N ALA A 60 -2.33 -0.73 10.72
CA ALA A 60 -1.04 -0.18 10.30
C ALA A 60 -0.66 -0.61 8.87
N SER A 61 -0.84 -1.89 8.52
CA SER A 61 -0.57 -2.39 7.17
C SER A 61 -1.53 -1.82 6.11
N ILE A 62 -2.81 -1.59 6.44
CA ILE A 62 -3.75 -0.90 5.55
C ILE A 62 -3.30 0.54 5.28
N VAL A 63 -2.85 1.27 6.31
CA VAL A 63 -2.32 2.63 6.15
C VAL A 63 -1.09 2.63 5.24
N LEU A 64 -0.17 1.69 5.42
CA LEU A 64 0.99 1.54 4.55
C LEU A 64 0.59 1.26 3.10
N LEU A 65 -0.37 0.35 2.86
CA LEU A 65 -0.91 0.09 1.53
C LEU A 65 -1.50 1.34 0.87
N LEU A 66 -2.24 2.15 1.62
CA LEU A 66 -2.81 3.40 1.13
C LEU A 66 -1.73 4.41 0.75
N ILE A 67 -0.70 4.56 1.56
CA ILE A 67 0.44 5.45 1.25
C ILE A 67 1.09 5.04 -0.07
N GLN A 68 1.29 3.73 -0.28
CA GLN A 68 1.87 3.23 -1.53
C GLN A 68 0.92 3.41 -2.73
N ALA A 69 -0.39 3.26 -2.53
CA ALA A 69 -1.39 3.52 -3.56
C ALA A 69 -1.47 5.01 -3.94
N ILE A 70 -1.35 5.93 -2.97
CA ILE A 70 -1.26 7.37 -3.22
C ILE A 70 -0.05 7.67 -4.12
N ARG A 71 1.12 7.12 -3.79
CA ARG A 71 2.33 7.29 -4.61
C ARG A 71 2.17 6.69 -6.01
N ARG A 72 1.39 5.61 -6.16
CA ARG A 72 1.07 5.00 -7.46
C ARG A 72 0.12 5.89 -8.27
N LEU A 73 -0.90 6.46 -7.64
CA LEU A 73 -1.79 7.44 -8.25
C LEU A 73 -1.01 8.67 -8.74
N HIS A 74 -0.10 9.19 -7.92
CA HIS A 74 0.80 10.26 -8.31
C HIS A 74 1.68 9.90 -9.53
N ASP A 75 2.11 8.64 -9.65
CA ASP A 75 2.86 8.19 -10.81
C ASP A 75 2.01 8.15 -12.09
N ILE A 76 0.72 7.87 -11.98
CA ILE A 76 -0.24 7.90 -13.09
C ILE A 76 -0.74 9.34 -13.38
N GLY A 77 -0.39 10.30 -12.53
CA GLY A 77 -0.79 11.71 -12.65
C GLY A 77 -2.14 12.06 -12.01
N MET A 78 -2.66 11.17 -11.15
CA MET A 78 -3.94 11.34 -10.45
C MET A 78 -3.77 11.86 -9.03
N ASP A 79 -4.81 12.48 -8.48
CA ASP A 79 -4.82 12.97 -7.11
C ASP A 79 -4.97 11.85 -6.07
N TRP A 80 -4.43 12.06 -4.88
CA TRP A 80 -4.48 11.09 -3.77
C TRP A 80 -5.89 10.69 -3.35
N LYS A 81 -6.91 11.54 -3.60
CA LYS A 81 -8.31 11.30 -3.21
C LYS A 81 -8.86 9.98 -3.75
N TYR A 82 -8.40 9.55 -4.92
CA TYR A 82 -8.80 8.28 -5.52
C TYR A 82 -8.33 7.06 -4.71
N ALA A 83 -7.32 7.21 -3.83
CA ALA A 83 -6.91 6.15 -2.92
C ALA A 83 -7.99 5.81 -1.89
N LEU A 84 -8.90 6.75 -1.57
CA LEU A 84 -10.00 6.49 -0.62
C LEU A 84 -10.96 5.43 -1.15
N TYR A 85 -11.12 5.27 -2.46
CA TYR A 85 -11.92 4.18 -3.03
C TYR A 85 -11.34 2.79 -2.73
N LEU A 86 -10.04 2.69 -2.39
CA LEU A 86 -9.39 1.43 -2.01
C LEU A 86 -9.70 1.00 -0.57
N LEU A 87 -10.33 1.87 0.22
CA LEU A 87 -10.85 1.52 1.56
C LEU A 87 -12.15 0.71 1.49
N ILE A 88 -12.82 0.67 0.32
CA ILE A 88 -14.03 -0.14 0.14
C ILE A 88 -13.65 -1.62 0.31
N PRO A 89 -14.36 -2.41 1.11
CA PRO A 89 -14.01 -3.81 1.34
C PRO A 89 -13.92 -4.65 0.04
N PRO A 90 -13.22 -5.79 0.09
CA PRO A 90 -13.19 -6.74 -1.01
C PRO A 90 -14.62 -7.16 -1.44
N PRO A 91 -14.85 -7.42 -2.73
CA PRO A 91 -13.85 -7.50 -3.81
C PRO A 91 -13.53 -6.15 -4.50
N ILE A 92 -14.22 -5.06 -4.15
CA ILE A 92 -14.13 -3.79 -4.90
C ILE A 92 -12.72 -3.18 -4.83
N ASN A 93 -12.09 -3.16 -3.65
CA ASN A 93 -10.72 -2.66 -3.53
C ASN A 93 -9.72 -3.44 -4.39
N PHE A 94 -9.88 -4.76 -4.52
CA PHE A 94 -8.95 -5.62 -5.24
C PHE A 94 -8.89 -5.24 -6.71
N ILE A 95 -10.04 -4.93 -7.32
CA ILE A 95 -10.12 -4.41 -8.68
C ILE A 95 -9.34 -3.09 -8.80
N GLY A 96 -9.46 -2.19 -7.82
CA GLY A 96 -8.71 -0.94 -7.77
C GLY A 96 -7.20 -1.14 -7.67
N PHE A 97 -6.74 -2.06 -6.82
CA PHE A 97 -5.33 -2.42 -6.68
C PHE A 97 -4.76 -3.02 -7.98
N VAL A 98 -5.51 -3.91 -8.63
CA VAL A 98 -5.13 -4.51 -9.91
C VAL A 98 -5.08 -3.45 -11.02
N TRP A 99 -6.04 -2.54 -11.06
CA TRP A 99 -6.06 -1.44 -12.02
C TRP A 99 -4.84 -0.53 -11.86
N LEU A 100 -4.49 -0.15 -10.62
CA LEU A 100 -3.29 0.62 -10.31
C LEU A 100 -1.99 -0.10 -10.69
N ALA A 101 -1.99 -1.43 -10.57
CA ALA A 101 -0.88 -2.26 -11.00
C ALA A 101 -0.79 -2.42 -12.52
N TYR A 102 -1.88 -2.31 -13.26
CA TYR A 102 -1.89 -2.46 -14.71
C TYR A 102 -1.56 -1.16 -15.43
N LYS A 103 -2.13 -0.04 -14.97
CA LYS A 103 -1.99 1.27 -15.63
C LYS A 103 -0.53 1.72 -15.65
N GLU A 104 -0.06 2.21 -16.79
CA GLU A 104 1.29 2.75 -16.92
C GLU A 104 1.44 4.12 -16.23
N GLY A 105 2.63 4.35 -15.69
CA GLY A 105 3.02 5.65 -15.13
C GLY A 105 3.36 6.68 -16.20
N GLN A 106 3.38 7.95 -15.84
CA GLN A 106 3.82 9.03 -16.73
C GLN A 106 5.33 8.98 -16.95
N ASP A 107 5.78 9.21 -18.19
CA ASP A 107 7.20 9.29 -18.50
C ASP A 107 7.79 10.66 -18.14
N GLY A 108 9.00 10.66 -17.58
CA GLY A 108 9.67 11.90 -17.18
C GLY A 108 9.10 12.51 -15.89
N PRO A 109 9.53 13.73 -15.53
CA PRO A 109 9.08 14.41 -14.31
C PRO A 109 7.62 14.87 -14.41
N ASN A 110 6.90 14.85 -13.28
CA ASN A 110 5.53 15.39 -13.18
C ASN A 110 5.38 16.27 -11.91
N LYS A 111 4.16 16.80 -11.66
CA LYS A 111 3.87 17.66 -10.48
C LYS A 111 4.16 17.01 -9.12
N TYR A 112 4.30 15.69 -9.06
CA TYR A 112 4.57 14.93 -7.84
C TYR A 112 6.03 14.50 -7.70
N GLY A 113 6.89 14.81 -8.68
CA GLY A 113 8.34 14.59 -8.60
C GLY A 113 8.96 13.93 -9.84
N PRO A 114 10.25 13.59 -9.75
CA PRO A 114 11.01 12.96 -10.83
C PRO A 114 10.52 11.53 -11.12
N ASP A 115 10.87 11.01 -12.30
CA ASP A 115 10.51 9.65 -12.72
C ASP A 115 11.07 8.59 -11.73
N PRO A 116 10.20 7.76 -11.11
CA PRO A 116 10.62 6.80 -10.12
C PRO A 116 11.49 5.69 -10.71
N ARG A 117 11.49 5.45 -12.04
CA ARG A 117 12.34 4.44 -12.69
C ARG A 117 13.83 4.77 -12.60
N LYS A 118 14.18 6.06 -12.41
CA LYS A 118 15.56 6.50 -12.21
C LYS A 118 16.01 6.45 -10.76
N THR A 119 15.07 6.45 -9.81
CA THR A 119 15.35 6.55 -8.38
C THR A 119 15.10 5.25 -7.61
N ASP A 120 14.14 4.44 -8.04
CA ASP A 120 13.85 3.12 -7.48
C ASP A 120 14.69 2.06 -8.21
N ILE A 121 15.87 1.74 -7.66
CA ILE A 121 16.60 0.54 -8.03
C ILE A 121 15.93 -0.62 -7.28
N VAL A 122 15.21 -1.48 -8.01
CA VAL A 122 14.64 -2.74 -7.47
C VAL A 122 15.60 -3.86 -7.81
#